data_AF-A0A382CT48-F1
#
_entry.id   AF-A0A382CT48-F1
#
_cell.length_a   1.000
_cell.length_b   1.000
_cell.length_c   1.000
_cell.angle_alpha   90.00
_cell.angle_beta   90.00
_cell.angle_gamma   90.00
#
_symmetry.space_group_name_H-M   'P 1'
#
loop_
_entity.id
_entity.type
_entity.pdbx_description
1 polymer ?
#
loop_
_entity_poly.entity_id
_entity_poly.type
_entity_poly.pdbx_seq_one_letter_code
_entity_poly.pdbx_strand_id
1 'polypeptide(L)' 'VEFSVKVRLFGSSILLNDKEAETGTSFQLNQSDVKVLELPGGGGFGAARERTTNLHKMDIEDGLLSPLIDINT' A
#
# COMPACT_ATOMS: atom_id res chain seq x y z
N VAL A 1 13.95 -22.48 -14.60
CA VAL A 1 12.89 -22.00 -15.51
C VAL A 1 12.86 -20.49 -15.37
N GLU A 2 13.06 -19.78 -16.47
CA GLU A 2 13.11 -18.31 -16.48
C GLU A 2 11.72 -17.79 -16.84
N PHE A 3 11.17 -16.90 -16.02
CA PHE A 3 9.87 -16.29 -16.26
C PHE A 3 10.05 -14.79 -16.40
N SER A 4 9.66 -14.24 -17.54
CA SER A 4 9.59 -12.79 -17.75
C SER A 4 8.15 -12.33 -17.54
N VAL A 5 7.93 -11.44 -16.57
CA VAL A 5 6.60 -10.87 -16.30
C VAL A 5 6.63 -9.41 -16.72
N LYS A 6 5.82 -9.07 -17.73
CA LYS A 6 5.66 -7.69 -18.19
C LYS A 6 4.45 -7.08 -17.49
N VAL A 7 4.71 -6.28 -16.46
CA VAL A 7 3.65 -5.61 -15.70
C VAL A 7 3.47 -4.19 -16.23
N ARG A 8 2.24 -3.81 -16.56
CA ARG A 8 1.87 -2.44 -16.95
C ARG A 8 0.85 -1.95 -15.93
N LEU A 9 1.26 -1.01 -15.07
CA LEU A 9 0.41 -0.43 -14.04
C LEU A 9 0.07 1.02 -14.40
N PHE A 10 -1.17 1.41 -14.13
CA PHE A 10 -1.63 2.79 -14.23
C PHE A 10 -1.93 3.25 -12.80
N GLY A 11 -1.01 4.01 -12.19
CA GLY A 11 -1.18 4.56 -10.85
C GLY A 11 -0.84 3.62 -9.68
N SER A 12 -0.04 2.57 -9.89
CA SER A 12 0.44 1.67 -8.83
C SER A 12 1.96 1.47 -8.94
N SER A 13 2.65 1.40 -7.80
CA SER A 13 4.08 1.10 -7.69
C SER A 13 4.29 -0.39 -7.37
N ILE A 14 5.38 -0.98 -7.85
CA ILE A 14 5.83 -2.32 -7.45
C ILE A 14 7.03 -2.12 -6.53
N LEU A 15 6.98 -2.74 -5.35
CA LEU A 15 8.14 -2.83 -4.47
C LEU A 15 8.82 -4.20 -4.66
N LEU A 16 10.12 -4.17 -4.93
CA LEU A 16 11.00 -5.33 -4.99
C LEU A 16 11.98 -5.24 -3.83
N ASN A 17 11.85 -6.15 -2.85
CA ASN A 17 12.69 -6.14 -1.65
C ASN A 17 12.76 -4.72 -1.01
N ASP A 18 11.58 -4.13 -0.81
CA ASP A 18 11.38 -2.79 -0.22
C ASP A 18 11.95 -1.60 -1.02
N LYS A 19 12.25 -1.81 -2.31
CA LYS A 19 12.65 -0.74 -3.25
C LYS A 19 11.64 -0.58 -4.36
N GLU A 20 11.27 0.66 -4.65
CA GLU A 20 10.38 0.99 -5.76
C GLU A 20 11.04 0.62 -7.10
N ALA A 21 10.35 -0.21 -7.89
CA ALA A 21 10.78 -0.60 -9.21
C ALA A 21 10.41 0.48 -10.23
N GLU A 22 11.39 0.94 -11.01
CA GLU A 22 11.15 1.92 -12.08
C GLU A 22 10.19 1.37 -13.15
N THR A 23 9.23 2.19 -13.53
CA THR A 23 8.23 1.83 -14.55
C THR A 23 8.91 1.64 -15.91
N GLY A 24 8.74 0.44 -16.51
CA GLY A 24 9.26 0.11 -17.84
C GLY A 24 10.62 -0.60 -17.85
N THR A 25 11.25 -0.78 -16.69
CA THR A 25 12.53 -1.47 -16.54
C THR A 25 12.29 -2.96 -16.28
N SER A 26 12.93 -3.84 -17.07
CA SER A 26 12.92 -5.28 -16.81
C SER A 26 13.77 -5.59 -15.58
N PHE A 27 13.25 -6.40 -14.67
CA PHE A 27 13.98 -6.89 -13.50
C PHE A 27 13.90 -8.42 -13.45
N GLN A 28 14.96 -9.04 -12.92
CA GLN A 28 15.01 -10.48 -12.71
C GLN A 28 14.47 -10.81 -11.32
N LEU A 29 13.56 -11.78 -11.25
CA LEU A 29 12.99 -12.28 -10.00
C LEU A 29 13.60 -13.63 -9.67
N ASN A 30 14.12 -13.76 -8.47
CA ASN A 30 14.55 -15.03 -7.90
C ASN A 30 13.36 -15.74 -7.24
N GLN A 31 13.47 -17.06 -7.07
CA GLN A 31 12.41 -17.88 -6.50
C GLN A 31 12.03 -17.48 -5.05
N SER A 32 12.94 -16.83 -4.32
CA SER A 32 12.74 -16.40 -2.93
C SER A 32 12.39 -14.93 -2.77
N ASP A 33 12.25 -14.17 -3.86
CA ASP A 33 11.93 -12.74 -3.78
C ASP A 33 10.45 -12.54 -3.39
N VAL A 34 10.21 -11.63 -2.43
CA VAL A 34 8.87 -11.22 -2.02
C VAL A 34 8.44 -10.02 -2.85
N LYS A 35 7.17 -10.04 -3.30
CA LYS A 35 6.57 -8.98 -4.13
C LYS A 35 5.42 -8.35 -3.36
N VAL A 36 5.45 -7.04 -3.22
CA VAL A 36 4.33 -6.28 -2.63
C VAL A 36 3.69 -5.46 -3.73
N LEU A 37 2.37 -5.61 -3.87
CA LEU A 37 1.55 -4.77 -4.73
C LEU A 37 0.82 -3.77 -3.86
N GLU A 38 1.20 -2.49 -3.99
CA GLU A 38 0.50 -1.39 -3.31
C GLU A 38 -0.53 -0.80 -4.25
N LEU A 39 -1.80 -0.92 -3.86
CA LEU A 39 -2.91 -0.31 -4.58
C LEU A 39 -3.24 1.04 -3.92
N PRO A 40 -3.39 2.12 -4.69
CA PRO A 40 -3.71 3.42 -4.11
C PRO A 40 -5.10 3.37 -3.46
N GLY A 41 -5.23 4.04 -2.31
CA GLY A 41 -6.52 4.30 -1.69
C GLY A 41 -7.34 5.34 -2.45
N GLY A 42 -8.62 5.44 -2.13
CA GLY A 42 -9.49 6.52 -2.59
C GLY A 42 -9.29 7.82 -1.79
N GLY A 43 -9.71 8.95 -2.36
CA GLY A 43 -9.74 10.23 -1.65
C GLY A 43 -10.83 10.28 -0.57
N GLY A 44 -10.61 11.10 0.46
CA GLY A 44 -11.62 11.36 1.50
C GLY A 44 -12.63 12.44 1.10
N PHE A 45 -13.74 12.52 1.84
CA PHE A 45 -14.76 13.55 1.70
C PHE A 45 -15.05 14.23 3.05
N GLY A 46 -15.16 15.56 3.06
CA GLY A 46 -15.44 16.35 4.26
C GLY A 46 -14.20 16.59 5.15
N ALA A 47 -14.39 17.29 6.28
CA ALA A 47 -13.30 17.52 7.22
C ALA A 47 -13.10 16.31 8.14
N ALA A 48 -11.86 15.87 8.35
CA ALA A 48 -11.56 14.69 9.17
C ALA A 48 -12.16 14.76 10.59
N ARG A 49 -12.21 15.97 11.18
CA ARG A 49 -12.80 16.23 12.52
C ARG A 49 -14.32 16.02 12.59
N GLU A 50 -15.00 15.99 11.45
CA GLU A 50 -16.46 15.77 11.37
C GLU A 50 -16.79 14.27 11.33
N ARG A 51 -15.80 13.40 11.13
CA ARG A 51 -15.98 11.95 11.23
C ARG A 51 -16.36 11.58 12.67
N THR A 52 -17.41 10.78 12.82
CA THR A 52 -17.90 10.39 14.14
C THR A 52 -16.93 9.41 14.81
N THR A 53 -16.80 9.50 16.13
CA THR A 53 -15.91 8.65 16.92
C THR A 53 -16.24 7.16 16.79
N ASN A 54 -17.52 6.81 16.61
CA ASN A 54 -17.93 5.42 16.44
C ASN A 54 -17.45 4.84 15.10
N LEU A 55 -17.57 5.60 14.00
CA LEU A 55 -17.04 5.16 12.71
C LEU A 55 -15.53 5.02 12.75
N HIS A 56 -14.83 5.94 13.44
CA HIS A 56 -13.39 5.85 13.61
C HIS A 56 -12.95 4.60 14.38
N LYS A 57 -13.67 4.21 15.43
CA LYS A 57 -13.39 2.96 16.16
C LYS A 57 -13.62 1.72 15.31
N MET A 58 -14.71 1.70 14.54
CA MET A 58 -15.00 0.59 13.63
C MET A 58 -13.90 0.44 12.58
N ASP A 59 -13.40 1.54 12.00
CA ASP A 59 -12.29 1.46 11.04
C ASP A 59 -11.01 0.85 11.65
N ILE A 60 -10.75 1.09 12.93
CA ILE A 60 -9.60 0.49 13.64
C ILE A 60 -9.83 -1.01 13.86
N GLU A 61 -11.03 -1.39 14.31
CA GLU A 61 -11.41 -2.80 14.50
C GLU A 61 -11.37 -3.59 13.20
N ASP A 62 -11.76 -2.95 12.09
CA ASP A 62 -11.74 -3.51 10.74
C ASP A 62 -10.33 -3.49 10.10
N GLY A 63 -9.32 -2.94 10.78
CA GLY A 63 -7.94 -2.84 10.28
C GLY A 63 -7.76 -1.84 9.13
N LEU A 64 -8.72 -0.95 8.91
CA LEU A 64 -8.67 0.13 7.91
C LEU A 64 -7.89 1.34 8.39
N LEU A 65 -7.76 1.51 9.72
CA LEU A 65 -6.92 2.52 10.35
C LEU A 65 -6.01 1.87 11.39
N SER A 66 -4.75 2.30 11.43
CA SER A 66 -3.86 1.97 12.54
C SER A 66 -4.32 2.73 13.80
N PRO A 67 -4.29 2.11 14.99
CA PRO A 67 -4.49 2.85 16.22
C PRO A 67 -3.44 3.96 16.31
N LEU A 68 -3.87 5.17 16.68
CA LEU A 68 -2.97 6.30 16.86
C LEU A 68 -1.92 5.93 17.92
N ILE A 69 -0.68 5.74 17.48
CA ILE A 69 0.47 5.72 18.38
C ILE A 69 0.77 7.17 18.71
N ASP A 70 0.56 7.56 19.96
CA ASP A 70 0.96 8.89 20.43
C ASP A 70 2.49 8.93 20.50
N ILE A 71 3.09 9.63 19.54
CA ILE A 71 4.55 9.71 19.36
C ILE A 71 5.21 10.69 20.36
N ASN A 72 4.47 11.18 21.36
CA ASN A 72 4.95 12.14 22.36
C ASN A 72 5.19 11.55 23.76
N THR A 73 5.58 10.27 23.87
CA THR A 73 6.04 9.69 25.16
C THR A 73 7.55 9.49 25.18
#